data_AF-A0A329YP98-F1
#
_entry.id   AF-A0A329YP98-F1
#
_cell.length_a   1.000
_cell.length_b   1.000
_cell.length_c   1.000
_cell.angle_alpha   90.00
_cell.angle_beta   90.00
_cell.angle_gamma   90.00
#
_symmetry.space_group_name_H-M   'P 1'
#
loop_
_entity.id
_entity.type
_entity.pdbx_description
1 polymer ?
#
loop_
_entity_poly.entity_id
_entity_poly.type
_entity_poly.pdbx_seq_one_letter_code
_entity_poly.pdbx_strand_id
1 'polypeptide(L)'
;VARNIHVNAPVYGKTIRLTGGASQYNYATGEATALTATSGTPEYAIDGTALGAMQADRIKVVVTEKGAGVKMSGDMAANAGELTLSADGKISIGNASGR
;
A
#
# COMPACT_ATOMS: atom_id res chain seq x y z
N VAL A 1 4.01 1.29 8.23
CA VAL A 1 2.71 0.79 8.71
C VAL A 1 2.01 1.93 9.42
N ALA A 2 0.80 2.29 9.00
CA ALA A 2 0.00 3.34 9.60
C ALA A 2 -1.47 3.17 9.19
N ARG A 3 -2.42 3.80 9.89
CA ARG A 3 -3.83 3.78 9.45
C ARG A 3 -4.03 4.51 8.12
N ASN A 4 -3.37 5.65 7.95
CA ASN A 4 -3.37 6.45 6.71
C ASN A 4 -1.92 6.68 6.26
N ILE A 5 -1.66 6.50 4.96
CA ILE A 5 -0.34 6.70 4.35
C ILE A 5 -0.51 7.61 3.13
N HIS A 6 0.25 8.70 3.09
CA HIS A 6 0.32 9.58 1.92
C HIS A 6 1.71 9.53 1.30
N VAL A 7 1.79 9.32 -0.02
CA VAL A 7 3.06 9.24 -0.77
C VAL A 7 3.12 10.37 -1.80
N ASN A 8 3.87 11.42 -1.47
CA ASN A 8 3.98 12.64 -2.28
C ASN A 8 5.37 12.88 -2.87
N ALA A 9 6.28 11.93 -2.73
CA ALA A 9 7.62 11.96 -3.27
C ALA A 9 8.09 10.54 -3.61
N PRO A 10 9.13 10.41 -4.46
CA PRO A 10 9.65 9.10 -4.83
C PRO A 10 10.13 8.27 -3.63
N VAL A 11 9.83 6.97 -3.64
CA VAL A 11 10.29 6.00 -2.63
C VAL A 11 11.09 4.91 -3.33
N TYR A 12 12.31 4.69 -2.83
CA TYR A 12 13.23 3.67 -3.33
C TYR A 12 13.62 2.71 -2.21
N GLY A 13 13.74 1.42 -2.52
CA GLY A 13 14.26 0.45 -1.56
C GLY A 13 14.44 -0.92 -2.16
N LYS A 14 15.09 -1.84 -1.42
CA LYS A 14 15.15 -3.24 -1.83
C LYS A 14 13.76 -3.89 -1.75
N THR A 15 13.08 -3.68 -0.63
CA THR A 15 11.71 -4.14 -0.41
C THR A 15 10.90 -3.01 0.16
N ILE A 16 9.76 -2.70 -0.43
CA ILE A 16 8.81 -1.73 0.11
C ILE A 16 7.55 -2.46 0.55
N ARG A 17 7.16 -2.25 1.81
CA ARG A 17 5.93 -2.78 2.41
C ARG A 17 5.09 -1.64 2.95
N LEU A 18 3.92 -1.41 2.35
CA LEU A 18 2.93 -0.50 2.87
C LEU A 18 1.78 -1.30 3.47
N THR A 19 1.43 -0.98 4.71
CA THR A 19 0.27 -1.54 5.41
C THR A 19 -0.57 -0.38 5.92
N GLY A 20 -1.77 -0.26 5.35
CA GLY A 20 -2.77 0.78 5.60
C GLY A 20 -4.01 0.23 6.33
N GLY A 21 -4.75 1.12 6.98
CA GLY A 21 -5.97 0.80 7.72
C GLY A 21 -5.73 0.34 9.17
N ALA A 22 -6.82 0.13 9.90
CA ALA A 22 -6.80 -0.50 11.21
C ALA A 22 -6.33 -1.97 11.11
N SER A 23 -5.09 -2.23 11.53
CA SER A 23 -4.44 -3.54 11.42
C SER A 23 -3.59 -3.86 12.64
N GLN A 24 -3.43 -5.16 12.92
CA GLN A 24 -2.32 -5.68 13.70
C GLN A 24 -1.22 -6.14 12.73
N TYR A 25 0.00 -5.66 12.93
CA TYR A 25 1.15 -5.99 12.07
C TYR A 25 2.14 -6.88 12.78
N ASN A 26 2.51 -8.00 12.16
CA ASN A 26 3.54 -8.88 12.67
C ASN A 26 4.89 -8.53 12.02
N TYR A 27 5.81 -7.97 12.79
CA TYR A 27 7.13 -7.56 12.28
C TYR A 27 8.05 -8.72 11.90
N ALA A 28 7.85 -9.91 12.48
CA ALA A 28 8.66 -11.09 12.16
C ALA A 28 8.28 -11.69 10.81
N THR A 29 6.99 -11.71 10.48
CA THR A 29 6.48 -12.30 9.22
C THR A 29 6.19 -11.25 8.14
N GLY A 30 5.99 -10.00 8.52
CA GLY A 30 5.54 -8.92 7.63
C GLY A 30 4.07 -9.03 7.22
N GLU A 31 3.26 -9.84 7.93
CA GLU A 31 1.83 -10.02 7.68
C GLU A 31 0.99 -9.03 8.50
N ALA A 32 -0.19 -8.70 7.94
CA ALA A 32 -1.15 -7.80 8.54
C ALA A 32 -2.52 -8.48 8.67
N THR A 33 -3.14 -8.39 9.84
CA THR A 33 -4.51 -8.86 10.08
C THR A 33 -5.41 -7.67 10.37
N ALA A 34 -6.64 -7.72 9.85
CA ALA A 34 -7.62 -6.66 10.06
C ALA A 34 -8.00 -6.55 11.55
N LEU A 35 -8.09 -5.31 12.04
CA LEU A 35 -8.81 -5.00 13.28
C LEU A 35 -10.20 -4.49 12.95
N THR A 36 -11.08 -4.45 13.95
CA THR A 36 -12.39 -3.81 13.80
C THR A 36 -12.19 -2.35 13.40
N ALA A 37 -12.85 -1.94 12.30
CA ALA A 37 -12.81 -0.56 11.84
C ALA A 37 -13.37 0.38 12.92
N THR A 38 -12.77 1.56 13.03
CA THR A 38 -13.30 2.65 13.86
C THR A 38 -14.12 3.61 12.98
N SER A 39 -14.90 4.50 13.57
CA SER A 39 -15.65 5.50 12.79
C SER A 39 -14.73 6.31 11.86
N GLY A 40 -15.24 6.66 10.68
CA GLY A 40 -14.52 7.46 9.70
C GLY A 40 -13.50 6.67 8.89
N THR A 41 -13.89 5.49 8.41
CA THR A 41 -13.07 4.71 7.46
C THR A 41 -12.79 5.55 6.21
N PRO A 42 -11.52 5.76 5.85
CA PRO A 42 -11.15 6.53 4.67
C PRO A 42 -11.51 5.74 3.40
N GLU A 43 -11.86 6.44 2.32
CA GLU A 43 -12.03 5.79 1.00
C GLU A 43 -10.71 5.15 0.54
N TYR A 44 -9.59 5.82 0.80
CA TYR A 44 -8.24 5.33 0.53
C TYR A 44 -7.38 5.44 1.78
N ALA A 45 -6.96 4.32 2.36
CA ALA A 45 -6.00 4.30 3.46
C ALA A 45 -4.56 4.57 2.98
N ILE A 46 -4.32 4.35 1.69
CA ILE A 46 -3.05 4.65 1.02
C ILE A 46 -3.36 5.50 -0.20
N ASP A 47 -2.84 6.71 -0.25
CA ASP A 47 -2.99 7.66 -1.35
C ASP A 47 -1.60 8.17 -1.78
N GLY A 48 -1.25 7.98 -3.05
CA GLY A 48 -0.05 8.56 -3.64
C GLY A 48 -0.36 9.48 -4.81
N THR A 49 0.35 10.61 -4.82
CA THR A 49 0.29 11.59 -5.91
C THR A 49 1.04 11.10 -7.15
N ALA A 50 0.94 11.83 -8.28
CA ALA A 50 1.76 11.56 -9.46
C ALA A 50 3.27 11.70 -9.21
N LEU A 51 3.69 12.43 -8.17
CA LEU A 51 5.09 12.54 -7.75
C LEU A 51 5.54 11.38 -6.83
N GLY A 52 4.59 10.59 -6.34
CA GLY A 52 4.80 9.50 -5.37
C GLY A 52 5.23 8.18 -6.01
N ALA A 53 6.13 8.20 -7.00
CA ALA A 53 6.59 6.97 -7.65
C ALA A 53 7.31 6.04 -6.67
N MET A 54 7.18 4.73 -6.87
CA MET A 54 7.73 3.71 -5.98
C MET A 54 8.50 2.65 -6.77
N GLN A 55 9.80 2.52 -6.50
CA GLN A 55 10.66 1.54 -7.17
C GLN A 55 11.35 0.63 -6.14
N ALA A 56 11.22 -0.69 -6.29
CA ALA A 56 11.91 -1.65 -5.45
C ALA A 56 12.24 -2.97 -6.16
N ASP A 57 12.93 -3.90 -5.50
CA ASP A 57 13.00 -5.29 -5.99
C ASP A 57 11.63 -5.96 -5.79
N ARG A 58 10.99 -5.71 -4.65
CA ARG A 58 9.65 -6.21 -4.30
C ARG A 58 8.80 -5.11 -3.67
N ILE A 59 7.54 -5.05 -4.07
CA ILE A 59 6.54 -4.14 -3.49
C ILE A 59 5.35 -4.97 -2.97
N LYS A 60 4.98 -4.79 -1.69
CA LYS A 60 3.75 -5.34 -1.09
C LYS A 60 2.94 -4.21 -0.48
N VAL A 61 1.71 -4.05 -0.93
CA VAL A 61 0.76 -3.07 -0.41
C VAL A 61 -0.46 -3.82 0.12
N VAL A 62 -0.81 -3.60 1.38
CA VAL A 62 -1.96 -4.24 2.03
C VAL A 62 -2.79 -3.19 2.75
N VAL A 63 -4.10 -3.16 2.49
CA VAL A 63 -5.08 -2.41 3.26
C VAL A 63 -6.08 -3.38 3.85
N THR A 64 -6.15 -3.45 5.17
CA THR A 64 -7.00 -4.44 5.86
C THR A 64 -8.29 -3.86 6.42
N GLU A 65 -8.42 -2.54 6.50
CA GLU A 65 -9.65 -1.91 7.01
C GLU A 65 -10.77 -2.07 5.98
N LYS A 66 -11.89 -2.68 6.40
CA LYS A 66 -13.04 -2.96 5.54
C LYS A 66 -13.53 -1.67 4.87
N GLY A 67 -13.66 -1.68 3.55
CA GLY A 67 -14.06 -0.53 2.73
C GLY A 67 -12.96 0.48 2.40
N ALA A 68 -11.79 0.40 3.03
CA ALA A 68 -10.66 1.28 2.71
C ALA A 68 -9.83 0.73 1.53
N GLY A 69 -9.42 1.63 0.65
CA GLY A 69 -8.74 1.31 -0.60
C GLY A 69 -7.29 1.80 -0.70
N VAL A 70 -6.74 1.63 -1.90
CA VAL A 70 -5.44 2.15 -2.37
C VAL A 70 -5.66 3.02 -3.60
N LYS A 71 -5.08 4.21 -3.60
CA LYS A 71 -4.91 5.05 -4.79
C LYS A 71 -3.42 5.36 -4.96
N MET A 72 -2.87 5.08 -6.13
CA MET A 72 -1.49 5.43 -6.46
C MET A 72 -1.42 5.99 -7.87
N SER A 73 -1.27 7.30 -7.98
CA SER A 73 -1.15 7.96 -9.29
C SER A 73 0.27 7.93 -9.85
N GLY A 74 1.29 7.79 -9.00
CA GLY A 74 2.68 7.59 -9.40
C GLY A 74 2.95 6.16 -9.86
N ASP A 75 4.05 5.97 -10.60
CA ASP A 75 4.44 4.64 -11.08
C ASP A 75 4.85 3.72 -9.92
N MET A 76 4.48 2.45 -10.00
CA MET A 76 4.99 1.40 -9.11
C MET A 76 5.75 0.34 -9.92
N ALA A 77 7.05 0.17 -9.70
CA ALA A 77 7.82 -0.92 -10.33
C ALA A 77 8.54 -1.82 -9.31
N ALA A 78 8.26 -3.11 -9.39
CA ALA A 78 9.04 -4.17 -8.78
C ALA A 78 10.00 -4.79 -9.81
N ASN A 79 11.31 -4.66 -9.60
CA ASN A 79 12.34 -4.91 -10.61
C ASN A 79 12.94 -6.33 -10.57
N ALA A 80 12.83 -7.04 -9.44
CA ALA A 80 13.45 -8.36 -9.25
C ALA A 80 12.53 -9.36 -8.51
N GLY A 81 11.27 -9.00 -8.32
CA GLY A 81 10.26 -9.81 -7.65
C GLY A 81 8.86 -9.24 -7.84
N GLU A 82 7.93 -9.74 -7.05
CA GLU A 82 6.52 -9.43 -7.21
C GLU A 82 6.15 -8.01 -6.78
N LEU A 83 5.13 -7.49 -7.46
CA LEU A 83 4.31 -6.36 -7.02
C LEU A 83 2.95 -6.94 -6.61
N THR A 84 2.58 -6.77 -5.34
CA THR A 84 1.28 -7.24 -4.81
C THR A 84 0.52 -6.10 -4.17
N LEU A 85 -0.76 -5.99 -4.51
CA LEU A 85 -1.70 -5.05 -3.88
C LEU A 85 -2.92 -5.84 -3.41
N SER A 86 -3.33 -5.59 -2.18
CA SER A 86 -4.56 -6.13 -1.62
C SER A 86 -5.26 -5.05 -0.80
N ALA A 87 -6.55 -4.89 -1.04
CA ALA A 87 -7.43 -4.00 -0.30
C ALA A 87 -8.84 -4.60 -0.29
N ASP A 88 -9.58 -4.36 0.79
CA ASP A 88 -11.02 -4.65 0.82
C ASP A 88 -11.82 -3.59 0.03
N GLY A 89 -11.32 -2.35 -0.02
CA GLY A 89 -11.89 -1.27 -0.81
C GLY A 89 -11.34 -1.18 -2.24
N LYS A 90 -11.45 0.02 -2.83
CA LYS A 90 -11.06 0.28 -4.23
C LYS A 90 -9.53 0.23 -4.39
N ILE A 91 -9.07 -0.29 -5.52
CA ILE A 91 -7.67 -0.15 -5.97
C ILE A 91 -7.67 0.66 -7.26
N SER A 92 -6.97 1.81 -7.25
CA SER A 92 -6.80 2.69 -8.41
C SER A 92 -5.33 3.01 -8.59
N ILE A 93 -4.72 2.52 -9.66
CA ILE A 93 -3.29 2.65 -9.93
C ILE A 93 -3.10 3.27 -11.32
N GLY A 94 -2.14 4.18 -11.45
CA GLY A 94 -1.71 4.74 -12.73
C GLY A 94 -0.96 3.70 -13.55
N ASN A 95 0.33 3.51 -13.27
CA ASN A 95 1.15 2.48 -13.88
C ASN A 95 1.70 1.52 -12.82
N ALA A 96 1.67 0.22 -13.12
CA ALA A 96 2.30 -0.80 -12.30
C ALA A 96 3.07 -1.78 -13.18
N SER A 97 4.27 -2.16 -12.75
CA SER A 97 5.07 -3.21 -13.37
C SER A 97 5.70 -4.12 -12.31
N GLY A 98 5.78 -5.40 -12.64
CA GLY A 98 6.43 -6.42 -11.83
C GLY A 98 6.98 -7.50 -12.75
N ARG A 99 8.01 -8.23 -12.30
CA ARG A 99 8.59 -9.37 -13.03
C ARG A 99 8.10 -10.69 -12.47
#